data_AF-R5L587-F1
#
_entry.id   AF-R5L587-F1
#
_cell.length_a   1.000
_cell.length_b   1.000
_cell.length_c   1.000
_cell.angle_alpha   90.00
_cell.angle_beta   90.00
_cell.angle_gamma   90.00
#
_symmetry.space_group_name_H-M   'P 1'
#
loop_
_entity.id
_entity.type
_entity.pdbx_description
1 polymer ?
#
loop_
_entity_poly.entity_id
_entity_poly.type
_entity_poly.pdbx_seq_one_letter_code
_entity_poly.pdbx_strand_id
1 'polypeptide(L)'
;MGSKKPAARGGSAQRRRPAKSAQNMQNTRIQHTQNRSAQERTARPQGAPPRSAARRPAPQPDRAQRRRTDRAINQATVHRSVKGRRRGSRGGNYIMYYILAAIIIIIVLAVLSNTVLFNCTSIEVEGNSRYTAEQIIAPSGLETGQNLLHIDSGDAEKRISAALTYIDMVDVSKVFPTKIKITVKEAEKWFLVSQDGVTAAVSRMGRIVELGSESGLPTIVGYDAVELTPGATLTSSENGKTQLPLQILEKAEHCGITGITRVNLTDRFDISVDCGDNITLQLGGIADIDSKFAVGAEVLQYEQANVTINLKNPNKPSAKDKIVSVALPSLNGTAESTAEAAGTSEPAE
;
A
#
# COMPACT_ATOMS: atom_id res chain seq x y z
N MET A 1 -15.78 -41.10 -42.78
CA MET A 1 -16.95 -40.46 -43.44
C MET A 1 -17.60 -39.51 -42.44
N GLY A 2 -18.24 -38.40 -42.79
CA GLY A 2 -18.41 -37.80 -44.12
C GLY A 2 -19.22 -36.50 -44.02
N SER A 3 -18.61 -35.37 -44.40
CA SER A 3 -19.14 -34.00 -44.44
C SER A 3 -20.63 -33.79 -44.78
N LYS A 4 -21.27 -32.80 -44.14
CA LYS A 4 -21.94 -31.67 -44.84
C LYS A 4 -22.33 -30.49 -43.92
N LYS A 5 -22.13 -29.27 -44.44
CA LYS A 5 -22.86 -28.04 -44.04
C LYS A 5 -24.18 -27.97 -44.83
N PRO A 6 -25.12 -27.10 -44.43
CA PRO A 6 -25.28 -25.85 -45.17
C PRO A 6 -25.32 -24.59 -44.28
N ALA A 7 -25.50 -23.43 -44.92
CA ALA A 7 -25.68 -22.10 -44.35
C ALA A 7 -27.00 -21.51 -44.93
N ALA A 8 -27.54 -20.33 -44.60
CA ALA A 8 -27.32 -19.29 -43.58
C ALA A 8 -28.52 -18.31 -43.61
N ARG A 9 -28.72 -17.52 -42.53
CA ARG A 9 -29.39 -16.18 -42.42
C ARG A 9 -29.90 -16.00 -40.97
N GLY A 10 -29.81 -14.83 -40.33
CA GLY A 10 -29.08 -13.61 -40.72
C GLY A 10 -29.34 -12.40 -39.81
N GLY A 11 -28.33 -11.54 -39.64
CA GLY A 11 -28.39 -10.19 -39.05
C GLY A 11 -28.39 -10.10 -37.51
N SER A 12 -28.06 -8.96 -36.88
CA SER A 12 -27.20 -7.84 -37.32
C SER A 12 -26.96 -6.82 -36.19
N ALA A 13 -25.73 -6.70 -35.68
CA ALA A 13 -25.31 -5.60 -34.80
C ALA A 13 -23.84 -5.27 -35.07
N GLN A 14 -23.52 -4.02 -35.45
CA GLN A 14 -22.28 -3.71 -36.17
C GLN A 14 -21.49 -2.56 -35.51
N ARG A 15 -20.53 -2.88 -34.63
CA ARG A 15 -19.68 -1.87 -33.96
C ARG A 15 -18.45 -1.54 -34.83
N ARG A 16 -18.52 -0.43 -35.57
CA ARG A 16 -17.47 0.02 -36.51
C ARG A 16 -16.24 0.57 -35.80
N ARG A 17 -15.04 0.29 -36.34
CA ARG A 17 -13.80 1.09 -36.17
C ARG A 17 -13.49 1.81 -37.49
N PRO A 18 -13.28 3.13 -37.51
CA PRO A 18 -12.55 3.84 -38.57
C PRO A 18 -11.07 4.06 -38.20
N ALA A 19 -10.31 4.72 -39.07
CA ALA A 19 -8.84 4.67 -39.08
C ALA A 19 -8.14 6.04 -39.00
N LYS A 20 -6.80 6.01 -39.10
CA LYS A 20 -5.85 7.14 -39.11
C LYS A 20 -6.28 8.31 -40.01
N SER A 21 -6.14 9.55 -39.52
CA SER A 21 -5.31 10.61 -40.14
C SER A 21 -5.51 11.95 -39.42
N ALA A 22 -4.43 12.73 -39.29
CA ALA A 22 -4.48 14.12 -38.82
C ALA A 22 -3.22 14.88 -39.30
N GLN A 23 -3.34 15.57 -40.44
CA GLN A 23 -2.54 16.76 -40.71
C GLN A 23 -3.41 17.96 -40.41
N ASN A 24 -2.90 18.98 -39.72
CA ASN A 24 -3.24 20.35 -40.10
C ASN A 24 -2.11 21.32 -39.73
N MET A 25 -2.11 22.47 -40.40
CA MET A 25 -1.20 23.59 -40.18
C MET A 25 -1.93 24.78 -39.55
N GLN A 26 -1.15 25.80 -39.18
CA GLN A 26 -1.58 27.19 -38.96
C GLN A 26 -2.59 27.47 -37.82
N ASN A 27 -2.12 28.25 -36.85
CA ASN A 27 -2.77 29.54 -36.62
C ASN A 27 -1.72 30.63 -36.34
N THR A 28 -2.11 31.90 -36.41
CA THR A 28 -1.21 33.03 -36.64
C THR A 28 -1.49 34.20 -35.68
N ARG A 29 -0.43 34.77 -35.10
CA ARG A 29 -0.32 36.19 -34.66
C ARG A 29 -1.39 36.71 -33.68
N ILE A 30 -1.02 36.77 -32.40
CA ILE A 30 -1.59 37.78 -31.49
C ILE A 30 -1.10 39.18 -31.94
N GLN A 31 -1.97 40.18 -31.83
CA GLN A 31 -1.68 41.57 -32.17
C GLN A 31 -1.44 42.37 -30.89
N HIS A 32 -0.56 43.36 -30.92
CA HIS A 32 -0.55 44.46 -29.96
C HIS A 32 -0.95 45.74 -30.67
N THR A 33 -1.92 46.45 -30.13
CA THR A 33 -2.43 47.72 -30.64
C THR A 33 -1.82 48.88 -29.86
N GLN A 34 -1.57 50.03 -30.52
CA GLN A 34 -2.37 51.25 -30.33
C GLN A 34 -1.84 52.47 -31.13
N ASN A 35 -2.80 53.27 -31.61
CA ASN A 35 -2.81 54.73 -31.69
C ASN A 35 -1.60 55.52 -32.27
N ARG A 36 -1.80 56.04 -33.49
CA ARG A 36 -1.94 57.51 -33.68
C ARG A 36 -2.85 57.82 -34.87
N SER A 37 -3.38 59.04 -34.94
CA SER A 37 -4.63 59.37 -35.66
C SER A 37 -4.57 60.61 -36.54
N ALA A 38 -5.30 60.54 -37.66
CA ALA A 38 -5.94 61.64 -38.41
C ALA A 38 -5.08 62.63 -39.24
N GLN A 39 -5.80 63.37 -40.09
CA GLN A 39 -5.39 64.51 -40.95
C GLN A 39 -4.45 64.19 -42.15
N GLU A 40 -4.68 64.69 -43.38
CA GLU A 40 -5.87 65.33 -43.97
C GLU A 40 -5.93 65.19 -45.51
N ARG A 41 -6.79 65.97 -46.21
CA ARG A 41 -7.13 65.82 -47.65
C ARG A 41 -6.36 66.79 -48.59
N THR A 42 -6.44 66.48 -49.90
CA THR A 42 -6.13 67.33 -51.08
C THR A 42 -4.62 67.49 -51.40
N ALA A 43 -4.15 67.72 -52.65
CA ALA A 43 -4.84 67.93 -53.94
C ALA A 43 -4.10 67.26 -55.14
N ARG A 44 -4.66 67.42 -56.35
CA ARG A 44 -4.13 67.05 -57.69
C ARG A 44 -4.01 68.37 -58.51
N PRO A 45 -3.43 68.45 -59.73
CA PRO A 45 -2.69 67.46 -60.54
C PRO A 45 -1.26 68.00 -60.84
N GLN A 46 -0.56 67.89 -61.99
CA GLN A 46 -0.74 67.32 -63.34
C GLN A 46 0.64 67.05 -64.00
N GLY A 47 0.70 66.34 -65.14
CA GLY A 47 1.90 66.26 -65.98
C GLY A 47 2.02 64.97 -66.81
N ALA A 48 1.62 65.03 -68.09
CA ALA A 48 1.89 64.00 -69.11
C ALA A 48 2.61 64.66 -70.30
N PRO A 49 3.42 63.94 -71.11
CA PRO A 49 2.87 63.22 -72.28
C PRO A 49 3.63 61.87 -72.56
N PRO A 50 3.74 61.31 -73.78
CA PRO A 50 2.74 60.34 -74.23
C PRO A 50 3.28 59.03 -74.88
N ARG A 51 2.35 58.09 -75.12
CA ARG A 51 2.26 57.11 -76.24
C ARG A 51 3.55 56.66 -76.97
N SER A 52 3.75 55.34 -77.09
CA SER A 52 3.49 54.60 -78.35
C SER A 52 3.90 53.11 -78.27
N ALA A 53 3.72 52.39 -79.40
CA ALA A 53 4.23 51.05 -79.72
C ALA A 53 3.71 49.84 -78.92
N ALA A 54 2.69 49.15 -79.47
CA ALA A 54 2.44 47.74 -79.16
C ALA A 54 3.57 46.86 -79.71
N ARG A 55 3.92 45.74 -79.04
CA ARG A 55 4.86 44.75 -79.57
C ARG A 55 4.35 43.32 -79.47
N ARG A 56 4.46 42.61 -80.60
CA ARG A 56 4.16 41.18 -80.82
C ARG A 56 5.20 40.27 -80.09
N PRO A 57 4.96 38.95 -79.96
CA PRO A 57 5.58 38.14 -78.90
C PRO A 57 7.09 37.97 -79.03
N ALA A 58 7.74 37.73 -77.88
CA ALA A 58 9.17 37.46 -77.79
C ALA A 58 9.55 36.10 -78.42
N PRO A 59 10.67 35.99 -79.16
CA PRO A 59 11.15 34.72 -79.69
C PRO A 59 11.52 33.73 -78.60
N GLN A 60 11.26 32.44 -78.82
CA GLN A 60 11.85 31.39 -77.99
C GLN A 60 13.34 31.25 -78.31
N PRO A 61 14.24 31.15 -77.31
CA PRO A 61 15.67 31.09 -77.54
C PRO A 61 16.11 29.76 -78.16
N ASP A 62 17.06 29.82 -79.09
CA ASP A 62 17.59 28.66 -79.82
C ASP A 62 18.16 27.57 -78.89
N ARG A 63 18.13 26.32 -79.37
CA ARG A 63 18.57 25.12 -78.66
C ARG A 63 20.07 25.15 -78.32
N ALA A 64 20.91 25.83 -79.11
CA ALA A 64 22.32 26.07 -78.76
C ALA A 64 22.45 27.13 -77.64
N GLN A 65 21.59 28.15 -77.65
CA GLN A 65 21.56 29.20 -76.64
C GLN A 65 21.07 28.67 -75.28
N ARG A 66 20.03 27.82 -75.27
CA ARG A 66 19.65 27.01 -74.09
C ARG A 66 20.82 26.19 -73.55
N ARG A 67 21.54 25.44 -74.40
CA ARG A 67 22.73 24.67 -73.97
C ARG A 67 23.84 25.55 -73.37
N ARG A 68 23.96 26.83 -73.77
CA ARG A 68 24.87 27.80 -73.14
C ARG A 68 24.34 28.28 -71.78
N THR A 69 23.05 28.60 -71.65
CA THR A 69 22.45 28.97 -70.36
C THR A 69 22.47 27.80 -69.37
N ASP A 70 22.18 26.58 -69.81
CA ASP A 70 22.17 25.39 -68.95
C ASP A 70 23.59 25.04 -68.46
N ARG A 71 24.62 25.25 -69.31
CA ARG A 71 26.04 25.15 -68.89
C ARG A 71 26.43 26.27 -67.90
N ALA A 72 25.99 27.51 -68.14
CA ALA A 72 26.24 28.62 -67.21
C ALA A 72 25.53 28.42 -65.86
N ILE A 73 24.29 27.90 -65.86
CA ILE A 73 23.51 27.55 -64.67
C ILE A 73 24.20 26.40 -63.91
N ASN A 74 24.67 25.36 -64.61
CA ASN A 74 25.40 24.26 -63.98
C ASN A 74 26.77 24.71 -63.44
N GLN A 75 27.52 25.56 -64.14
CA GLN A 75 28.77 26.14 -63.62
C GLN A 75 28.49 27.04 -62.41
N ALA A 76 27.47 27.90 -62.46
CA ALA A 76 27.03 28.68 -61.30
C ALA A 76 26.60 27.80 -60.13
N THR A 77 25.96 26.66 -60.39
CA THR A 77 25.49 25.70 -59.37
C THR A 77 26.65 24.90 -58.77
N VAL A 78 27.66 24.52 -59.57
CA VAL A 78 28.91 23.91 -59.08
C VAL A 78 29.69 24.90 -58.22
N HIS A 79 29.91 26.15 -58.68
CA HIS A 79 30.59 27.15 -57.87
C HIS A 79 29.80 27.55 -56.59
N ARG A 80 28.47 27.51 -56.63
CA ARG A 80 27.60 27.78 -55.46
C ARG A 80 27.47 26.60 -54.51
N SER A 81 27.65 25.35 -54.96
CA SER A 81 27.63 24.16 -54.10
C SER A 81 28.99 23.85 -53.47
N VAL A 82 30.09 24.19 -54.13
CA VAL A 82 31.45 24.05 -53.58
C VAL A 82 31.78 25.17 -52.58
N LYS A 83 31.32 26.41 -52.80
CA LYS A 83 31.56 27.55 -51.88
C LYS A 83 30.48 27.69 -50.80
N GLY A 84 30.26 26.64 -50.00
CA GLY A 84 29.27 26.68 -48.91
C GLY A 84 29.30 25.52 -47.91
N ARG A 85 29.69 24.30 -48.33
CA ARG A 85 29.99 23.19 -47.42
C ARG A 85 31.48 23.16 -47.12
N ARG A 86 31.87 22.74 -45.90
CA ARG A 86 33.24 22.79 -45.35
C ARG A 86 33.79 24.16 -44.89
N ARG A 87 32.96 25.04 -44.30
CA ARG A 87 33.44 25.72 -43.07
C ARG A 87 33.25 24.73 -41.92
N GLY A 88 34.13 23.74 -41.83
CA GLY A 88 34.13 22.78 -40.72
C GLY A 88 34.29 23.54 -39.41
N SER A 89 33.51 23.19 -38.38
CA SER A 89 33.46 23.94 -37.13
C SER A 89 34.72 23.73 -36.29
N ARG A 90 35.83 24.37 -36.69
CA ARG A 90 37.11 24.45 -35.96
C ARG A 90 37.01 25.35 -34.70
N GLY A 91 35.86 25.32 -34.04
CA GLY A 91 35.56 25.89 -32.72
C GLY A 91 34.69 24.95 -31.87
N GLY A 92 34.12 23.90 -32.46
CA GLY A 92 33.52 22.79 -31.73
C GLY A 92 34.60 21.91 -31.12
N ASN A 93 34.97 22.21 -29.87
CA ASN A 93 35.63 21.32 -28.91
C ASN A 93 35.57 21.93 -27.50
N TYR A 94 35.57 23.26 -27.36
CA TYR A 94 35.43 23.95 -26.07
C TYR A 94 34.14 23.57 -25.33
N ILE A 95 33.04 23.29 -26.03
CA ILE A 95 31.80 22.80 -25.42
C ILE A 95 32.02 21.45 -24.72
N MET A 96 32.82 20.54 -25.29
CA MET A 96 33.20 19.28 -24.63
C MET A 96 34.10 19.53 -23.42
N TYR A 97 35.04 20.47 -23.48
CA TYR A 97 35.86 20.85 -22.32
C TYR A 97 35.02 21.48 -21.19
N TYR A 98 34.02 22.32 -21.51
CA TYR A 98 33.10 22.87 -20.52
C TYR A 98 32.17 21.81 -19.92
N ILE A 99 31.68 20.85 -20.72
CA ILE A 99 30.90 19.70 -20.22
C ILE A 99 31.76 18.83 -19.31
N LEU A 100 33.00 18.51 -19.70
CA LEU A 100 33.93 17.73 -18.88
C LEU A 100 34.30 18.45 -17.58
N ALA A 101 34.57 19.76 -17.64
CA ALA A 101 34.82 20.57 -16.45
C ALA A 101 33.59 20.62 -15.52
N ALA A 102 32.38 20.77 -16.06
CA ALA A 102 31.15 20.71 -15.28
C ALA A 102 30.94 19.33 -14.62
N ILE A 103 31.22 18.24 -15.33
CA ILE A 103 31.18 16.87 -14.77
C ILE A 103 32.21 16.72 -13.63
N ILE A 104 33.45 17.21 -13.81
CA ILE A 104 34.48 17.18 -12.76
C ILE A 104 34.05 18.00 -11.55
N ILE A 105 33.49 19.20 -11.74
CA ILE A 105 32.95 20.04 -10.66
C ILE A 105 31.79 19.33 -9.94
N ILE A 106 30.87 18.69 -10.66
CA ILE A 106 29.78 17.91 -10.07
C ILE A 106 30.31 16.73 -9.25
N ILE A 107 31.33 16.01 -9.73
CA ILE A 107 31.98 14.92 -8.99
C ILE A 107 32.66 15.44 -7.73
N VAL A 108 33.41 16.54 -7.80
CA VAL A 108 34.07 17.16 -6.64
C VAL A 108 33.04 17.65 -5.61
N LEU A 109 31.96 18.30 -6.04
CA LEU A 109 30.86 18.73 -5.17
C LEU A 109 30.13 17.54 -4.54
N ALA A 110 29.89 16.46 -5.29
CA ALA A 110 29.29 15.24 -4.77
C ALA A 110 30.18 14.59 -3.69
N VAL A 111 31.48 14.44 -3.96
CA VAL A 111 32.45 13.89 -2.99
C VAL A 111 32.54 14.75 -1.73
N LEU A 112 32.65 16.08 -1.85
CA LEU A 112 32.68 17.00 -0.70
C LEU A 112 31.37 16.95 0.11
N SER A 113 30.22 16.86 -0.56
CA SER A 113 28.93 16.70 0.14
C SER A 113 28.88 15.38 0.91
N ASN A 114 29.40 14.31 0.31
CA ASN A 114 29.44 12.95 0.86
C ASN A 114 30.44 12.76 2.02
N THR A 115 31.40 13.67 2.20
CA THR A 115 32.41 13.59 3.27
C THR A 115 32.30 14.67 4.34
N VAL A 116 31.64 15.80 4.07
CA VAL A 116 31.58 16.94 5.00
C VAL A 116 30.16 17.32 5.40
N LEU A 117 29.17 17.23 4.50
CA LEU A 117 27.84 17.81 4.73
C LEU A 117 26.82 16.82 5.30
N PHE A 118 26.94 15.52 4.99
CA PHE A 118 25.92 14.51 5.32
C PHE A 118 26.34 13.51 6.41
N ASN A 119 27.15 13.93 7.37
CA ASN A 119 27.64 13.07 8.46
C ASN A 119 26.68 13.09 9.67
N CYS A 120 26.38 11.92 10.22
CA CYS A 120 25.51 11.77 11.39
C CYS A 120 26.17 12.37 12.62
N THR A 121 25.63 13.47 13.13
CA THR A 121 26.12 14.18 14.32
C THR A 121 25.32 13.80 15.57
N SER A 122 24.04 13.47 15.42
CA SER A 122 23.18 13.01 16.51
C SER A 122 22.12 12.02 16.02
N ILE A 123 21.87 11.00 16.83
CA ILE A 123 20.75 10.07 16.68
C ILE A 123 19.74 10.41 17.78
N GLU A 124 18.51 10.74 17.40
CA GLU A 124 17.41 11.06 18.31
C GLU A 124 16.44 9.88 18.35
N VAL A 125 16.07 9.42 19.55
CA VAL A 125 15.12 8.31 19.74
C VAL A 125 13.87 8.85 20.40
N GLU A 126 12.69 8.52 19.85
CA GLU A 126 11.39 8.98 20.33
C GLU A 126 10.42 7.79 20.49
N GLY A 127 9.55 7.86 21.50
CA GLY A 127 8.53 6.83 21.78
C GLY A 127 9.01 5.64 22.63
N ASN A 128 10.25 5.65 23.10
CA ASN A 128 10.77 4.60 23.99
C ASN A 128 10.36 4.84 25.46
N SER A 129 9.88 3.80 26.15
CA SER A 129 9.52 3.83 27.57
C SER A 129 10.10 2.65 28.35
N ARG A 130 10.13 1.46 27.73
CA ARG A 130 10.67 0.21 28.29
C ARG A 130 12.14 0.00 27.97
N TYR A 131 12.59 0.45 26.79
CA TYR A 131 14.00 0.41 26.37
C TYR A 131 14.67 1.78 26.47
N THR A 132 15.98 1.81 26.74
CA THR A 132 16.77 3.05 26.62
C THR A 132 17.10 3.35 25.16
N ALA A 133 17.38 4.62 24.85
CA ALA A 133 17.84 5.02 23.52
C ALA A 133 19.09 4.23 23.07
N GLU A 134 20.03 3.98 23.99
CA GLU A 134 21.23 3.18 23.74
C GLU A 134 20.91 1.72 23.38
N GLN A 135 19.93 1.10 24.06
CA GLN A 135 19.47 -0.26 23.74
C GLN A 135 18.79 -0.36 22.36
N ILE A 136 18.20 0.73 21.87
CA ILE A 136 17.60 0.83 20.53
C ILE A 136 18.66 1.12 19.46
N ILE A 137 19.66 1.96 19.76
CA ILE A 137 20.74 2.28 18.82
C ILE A 137 21.70 1.11 18.64
N ALA A 138 22.07 0.40 19.72
CA ALA A 138 23.05 -0.70 19.66
C ALA A 138 22.78 -1.78 18.58
N PRO A 139 21.57 -2.38 18.46
CA PRO A 139 21.28 -3.36 17.41
C PRO A 139 21.19 -2.76 16.00
N SER A 140 20.91 -1.46 15.87
CA SER A 140 20.71 -0.82 14.55
C SER A 140 21.97 -0.84 13.67
N GLY A 141 23.16 -0.79 14.28
CA GLY A 141 24.44 -0.57 13.59
C GLY A 141 24.66 0.88 13.12
N LEU A 142 23.82 1.82 13.57
CA LEU A 142 23.96 3.25 13.32
C LEU A 142 24.94 3.86 14.32
N GLU A 143 25.94 4.60 13.84
CA GLU A 143 26.95 5.25 14.66
C GLU A 143 27.10 6.73 14.26
N THR A 144 27.41 7.59 15.23
CA THR A 144 27.80 8.98 14.95
C THR A 144 29.09 9.01 14.13
N GLY A 145 29.13 9.86 13.11
CA GLY A 145 30.19 9.93 12.11
C GLY A 145 29.89 9.17 10.81
N GLN A 146 28.93 8.23 10.80
CA GLN A 146 28.49 7.57 9.57
C GLN A 146 27.74 8.56 8.63
N ASN A 147 27.84 8.34 7.32
CA ASN A 147 27.23 9.20 6.30
C ASN A 147 25.77 8.81 6.01
N LEU A 148 24.84 9.76 6.20
CA LEU A 148 23.39 9.61 5.97
C LEU A 148 23.03 9.11 4.56
N LEU A 149 23.83 9.44 3.53
CA LEU A 149 23.59 8.98 2.16
C LEU A 149 23.90 7.49 1.97
N HIS A 150 24.79 6.92 2.78
CA HIS A 150 25.23 5.52 2.68
C HIS A 150 24.51 4.57 3.66
N ILE A 151 23.92 5.10 4.74
CA ILE A 151 23.13 4.33 5.71
C ILE A 151 21.88 3.74 5.04
N ASP A 152 21.54 2.48 5.32
CA ASP A 152 20.23 1.91 4.96
C ASP A 152 19.31 1.94 6.19
N SER A 153 18.27 2.78 6.13
CA SER A 153 17.25 2.92 7.18
C SER A 153 16.45 1.63 7.36
N GLY A 154 16.06 0.97 6.28
CA GLY A 154 15.22 -0.22 6.33
C GLY A 154 15.96 -1.43 6.88
N ASP A 155 17.27 -1.54 6.67
CA ASP A 155 18.10 -2.54 7.35
C ASP A 155 18.32 -2.20 8.83
N ALA A 156 18.43 -0.92 9.20
CA ALA A 156 18.45 -0.54 10.61
C ALA A 156 17.12 -0.89 11.32
N GLU A 157 15.98 -0.56 10.70
CA GLU A 157 14.63 -0.94 11.17
C GLU A 157 14.50 -2.46 11.36
N LYS A 158 14.95 -3.26 10.39
CA LYS A 158 14.96 -4.74 10.47
C LYS A 158 15.81 -5.25 11.63
N ARG A 159 16.98 -4.66 11.90
CA ARG A 159 17.84 -5.10 13.02
C ARG A 159 17.28 -4.71 14.38
N ILE A 160 16.79 -3.47 14.53
CA ILE A 160 16.13 -3.01 15.76
C ILE A 160 14.92 -3.89 16.05
N SER A 161 14.06 -4.11 15.05
CA SER A 161 12.88 -4.96 15.19
C SER A 161 13.24 -6.43 15.44
N ALA A 162 14.27 -7.01 14.79
CA ALA A 162 14.69 -8.38 15.07
C ALA A 162 15.30 -8.57 16.48
N ALA A 163 15.97 -7.55 17.02
CA ALA A 163 16.62 -7.63 18.33
C ALA A 163 15.69 -7.30 19.51
N LEU A 164 14.72 -6.40 19.33
CA LEU A 164 13.89 -5.85 20.41
C LEU A 164 12.44 -6.32 20.31
N THR A 165 12.16 -7.42 21.01
CA THR A 165 10.85 -8.10 21.03
C THR A 165 9.67 -7.21 21.41
N TYR A 166 9.87 -6.26 22.33
CA TYR A 166 8.81 -5.39 22.85
C TYR A 166 8.58 -4.11 22.02
N ILE A 167 8.90 -4.11 20.72
CA ILE A 167 8.67 -2.98 19.80
C ILE A 167 7.80 -3.38 18.61
N ASP A 168 6.63 -2.76 18.48
CA ASP A 168 5.63 -3.01 17.43
C ASP A 168 6.00 -2.37 16.08
N MET A 169 6.58 -1.17 16.12
CA MET A 169 6.99 -0.41 14.93
C MET A 169 8.30 0.33 15.18
N VAL A 170 9.15 0.40 14.14
CA VAL A 170 10.36 1.23 14.09
C VAL A 170 10.32 2.02 12.78
N ASP A 171 10.57 3.33 12.82
CA ASP A 171 10.81 4.22 11.68
C ASP A 171 12.18 4.87 11.86
N VAL A 172 13.10 4.71 10.89
CA VAL A 172 14.45 5.30 10.92
C VAL A 172 14.55 6.41 9.86
N SER A 173 13.94 7.54 10.17
CA SER A 173 13.87 8.70 9.27
C SER A 173 15.16 9.55 9.30
N LYS A 174 15.66 9.90 8.10
CA LYS A 174 16.88 10.70 7.92
C LYS A 174 16.54 12.19 7.91
N VAL A 175 16.90 12.89 8.99
CA VAL A 175 16.68 14.32 9.14
C VAL A 175 17.93 15.07 8.64
N PHE A 176 17.99 15.27 7.32
CA PHE A 176 19.07 15.97 6.66
C PHE A 176 19.25 17.40 7.20
N PRO A 177 20.50 17.93 7.28
CA PRO A 177 21.73 17.33 6.73
C PRO A 177 22.42 16.29 7.63
N THR A 178 22.25 16.33 8.95
CA THR A 178 23.17 15.66 9.90
C THR A 178 22.54 14.79 10.98
N LYS A 179 21.21 14.59 10.98
CA LYS A 179 20.50 13.87 12.03
C LYS A 179 19.81 12.59 11.55
N ILE A 180 19.66 11.63 12.46
CA ILE A 180 18.77 10.48 12.28
C ILE A 180 17.74 10.52 13.42
N LYS A 181 16.47 10.32 13.09
CA LYS A 181 15.40 10.10 14.04
C LYS A 181 14.99 8.64 13.99
N ILE A 182 14.90 8.01 15.17
CA ILE A 182 14.36 6.66 15.35
C ILE A 182 13.07 6.80 16.14
N THR A 183 11.93 6.68 15.46
CA THR A 183 10.63 6.62 16.13
C THR A 183 10.31 5.16 16.43
N VAL A 184 10.07 4.83 17.70
CA VAL A 184 9.61 3.49 18.09
C VAL A 184 8.20 3.55 18.66
N LYS A 185 7.42 2.50 18.41
CA LYS A 185 6.15 2.23 19.08
C LYS A 185 6.28 0.92 19.83
N GLU A 186 6.06 0.94 21.14
CA GLU A 186 6.23 -0.27 21.97
C GLU A 186 5.08 -1.27 21.78
N ALA A 187 5.37 -2.55 21.96
CA ALA A 187 4.43 -3.65 21.77
C ALA A 187 3.68 -3.95 23.08
N GLU A 188 2.51 -3.35 23.24
CA GLU A 188 1.58 -3.67 24.33
C GLU A 188 0.90 -5.03 24.07
N LYS A 189 0.85 -5.90 25.08
CA LYS A 189 0.16 -7.20 25.01
C LYS A 189 -1.35 -6.97 24.92
N TRP A 190 -2.01 -7.56 23.93
CA TRP A 190 -3.44 -7.32 23.66
C TRP A 190 -4.27 -8.61 23.65
N PHE A 191 -3.71 -9.72 23.19
CA PHE A 191 -4.35 -11.03 23.24
C PHE A 191 -3.33 -12.16 23.38
N LEU A 192 -3.81 -13.35 23.72
CA LEU A 192 -3.02 -14.57 23.76
C LEU A 192 -3.39 -15.48 22.60
N VAL A 193 -2.43 -16.23 22.06
CA VAL A 193 -2.68 -17.35 21.14
C VAL A 193 -2.24 -18.62 21.84
N SER A 194 -3.13 -19.62 21.90
CA SER A 194 -2.86 -20.91 22.54
C SER A 194 -2.97 -22.06 21.53
N GLN A 195 -1.89 -22.81 21.36
CA GLN A 195 -1.77 -23.92 20.42
C GLN A 195 -0.73 -24.93 20.93
N ASP A 196 -0.99 -26.23 20.74
CA ASP A 196 -0.06 -27.33 21.05
C ASP A 196 0.52 -27.33 22.48
N GLY A 197 -0.24 -26.78 23.44
CA GLY A 197 0.15 -26.62 24.84
C GLY A 197 0.99 -25.37 25.15
N VAL A 198 1.37 -24.59 24.14
CA VAL A 198 2.08 -23.32 24.26
C VAL A 198 1.09 -22.16 24.21
N THR A 199 1.28 -21.15 25.06
CA THR A 199 0.58 -19.85 24.96
C THR A 199 1.59 -18.76 24.65
N ALA A 200 1.23 -17.85 23.74
CA ALA A 200 2.04 -16.71 23.34
C ALA A 200 1.24 -15.41 23.47
N ALA A 201 1.83 -14.38 24.07
CA ALA A 201 1.25 -13.04 24.13
C ALA A 201 1.55 -12.27 22.83
N VAL A 202 0.53 -11.63 22.27
CA VAL A 202 0.57 -10.96 20.97
C VAL A 202 0.03 -9.53 21.08
N SER A 203 0.65 -8.61 20.34
CA SER A 203 0.34 -7.19 20.36
C SER A 203 -0.80 -6.78 19.42
N ARG A 204 -1.22 -5.51 19.52
CA ARG A 204 -2.22 -4.92 18.60
C ARG A 204 -1.75 -4.87 17.14
N MET A 205 -0.44 -4.88 16.86
CA MET A 205 0.07 -5.03 15.49
C MET A 205 0.36 -6.49 15.08
N GLY A 206 -0.05 -7.47 15.88
CA GLY A 206 0.13 -8.89 15.58
C GLY A 206 1.56 -9.39 15.81
N ARG A 207 2.38 -8.68 16.59
CA ARG A 207 3.75 -9.10 16.93
C ARG A 207 3.73 -9.99 18.17
N ILE A 208 4.47 -11.09 18.16
CA ILE A 208 4.62 -11.98 19.32
C ILE A 208 5.58 -11.33 20.31
N VAL A 209 5.12 -11.11 21.54
CA VAL A 209 5.83 -10.35 22.58
C VAL A 209 6.51 -11.27 23.61
N GLU A 210 5.85 -12.35 24.01
CA GLU A 210 6.36 -13.24 25.06
C GLU A 210 5.71 -14.63 24.97
N LEU A 211 6.35 -15.67 25.51
CA LEU A 211 5.74 -16.98 25.74
C LEU A 211 5.30 -17.11 27.20
N GLY A 212 4.03 -17.46 27.40
CA GLY A 212 3.39 -17.55 28.70
C GLY A 212 1.88 -17.35 28.61
N SER A 213 1.17 -17.76 29.66
CA SER A 213 -0.25 -17.46 29.85
C SER A 213 -0.40 -16.28 30.82
N GLU A 214 -1.28 -15.33 30.50
CA GLU A 214 -1.47 -14.09 31.27
C GLU A 214 -2.95 -13.88 31.61
N SER A 215 -3.25 -13.55 32.86
CA SER A 215 -4.63 -13.41 33.33
C SER A 215 -5.25 -12.08 32.88
N GLY A 216 -6.42 -12.14 32.24
CA GLY A 216 -7.21 -10.97 31.86
C GLY A 216 -7.10 -10.56 30.39
N LEU A 217 -6.28 -11.25 29.59
CA LEU A 217 -6.23 -11.06 28.13
C LEU A 217 -7.09 -12.11 27.40
N PRO A 218 -7.77 -11.76 26.30
CA PRO A 218 -8.55 -12.69 25.49
C PRO A 218 -7.66 -13.77 24.87
N THR A 219 -8.04 -15.04 25.00
CA THR A 219 -7.26 -16.17 24.47
C THR A 219 -7.82 -16.73 23.17
N ILE A 220 -7.00 -16.86 22.14
CA ILE A 220 -7.38 -17.34 20.82
C ILE A 220 -6.94 -18.80 20.63
N VAL A 221 -7.85 -19.63 20.12
CA VAL A 221 -7.66 -21.07 19.93
C VAL A 221 -8.03 -21.45 18.48
N GLY A 222 -7.31 -22.41 17.87
CA GLY A 222 -7.59 -22.86 16.49
C GLY A 222 -7.14 -21.90 15.39
N TYR A 223 -6.12 -21.08 15.67
CA TYR A 223 -5.53 -20.12 14.73
C TYR A 223 -4.53 -20.76 13.75
N ASP A 224 -3.99 -21.94 14.06
CA ASP A 224 -3.05 -22.71 13.25
C ASP A 224 -1.79 -21.91 12.87
N ALA A 225 -1.13 -21.37 13.88
CA ALA A 225 0.11 -20.61 13.77
C ALA A 225 1.22 -21.44 13.11
N VAL A 226 2.01 -20.79 12.25
CA VAL A 226 3.21 -21.40 11.64
C VAL A 226 4.32 -21.55 12.68
N GLU A 227 4.51 -20.54 13.52
CA GLU A 227 5.56 -20.46 14.53
C GLU A 227 5.13 -19.53 15.67
N LEU A 228 5.54 -19.83 16.91
CA LEU A 228 5.27 -19.02 18.10
C LEU A 228 6.58 -18.47 18.71
N THR A 229 7.41 -17.81 17.89
CA THR A 229 8.70 -17.27 18.31
C THR A 229 8.58 -15.80 18.73
N PRO A 230 8.96 -15.43 19.98
CA PRO A 230 8.99 -14.04 20.42
C PRO A 230 9.80 -13.15 19.49
N GLY A 231 9.18 -12.06 19.08
CA GLY A 231 9.73 -11.06 18.17
C GLY A 231 9.32 -11.24 16.70
N ALA A 232 8.80 -12.41 16.32
CA ALA A 232 8.21 -12.60 15.00
C ALA A 232 6.79 -11.98 14.90
N THR A 233 6.34 -11.73 13.67
CA THR A 233 4.93 -11.42 13.40
C THR A 233 4.13 -12.73 13.41
N LEU A 234 3.03 -12.77 14.15
CA LEU A 234 2.11 -13.90 14.19
C LEU A 234 1.55 -14.17 12.79
N THR A 235 1.74 -15.39 12.29
CA THR A 235 1.24 -15.84 10.99
C THR A 235 0.53 -17.18 11.11
N SER A 236 -0.62 -17.31 10.45
CA SER A 236 -1.34 -18.59 10.34
C SER A 236 -0.92 -19.32 9.06
N SER A 237 -0.86 -20.64 9.14
CA SER A 237 -0.72 -21.54 7.99
C SER A 237 -1.95 -21.51 7.07
N GLU A 238 -3.12 -21.12 7.57
CA GLU A 238 -4.37 -21.14 6.82
C GLU A 238 -4.64 -19.77 6.15
N ASN A 239 -4.62 -19.74 4.81
CA ASN A 239 -4.72 -18.52 3.99
C ASN A 239 -5.89 -17.60 4.37
N GLY A 240 -5.62 -16.56 5.16
CA GLY A 240 -6.61 -15.58 5.60
C GLY A 240 -7.06 -15.67 7.07
N LYS A 241 -6.68 -16.72 7.84
CA LYS A 241 -6.84 -16.71 9.30
C LYS A 241 -5.97 -15.62 9.96
N THR A 242 -4.82 -15.29 9.35
CA THR A 242 -3.78 -14.40 9.91
C THR A 242 -4.29 -13.08 10.50
N GLN A 243 -5.26 -12.44 9.85
CA GLN A 243 -5.78 -11.13 10.23
C GLN A 243 -7.12 -11.18 10.99
N LEU A 244 -7.72 -12.37 11.17
CA LEU A 244 -9.00 -12.53 11.88
C LEU A 244 -8.90 -12.14 13.36
N PRO A 245 -7.87 -12.54 14.15
CA PRO A 245 -7.69 -12.06 15.53
C PRO A 245 -7.85 -10.55 15.69
N LEU A 246 -7.10 -9.80 14.88
CA LEU A 246 -7.03 -8.34 14.97
C LEU A 246 -8.37 -7.71 14.60
N GLN A 247 -9.00 -8.18 13.52
CA GLN A 247 -10.32 -7.68 13.09
C GLN A 247 -11.42 -8.00 14.11
N ILE A 248 -11.46 -9.21 14.66
CA ILE A 248 -12.49 -9.62 15.62
C ILE A 248 -12.38 -8.80 16.90
N LEU A 249 -11.19 -8.70 17.48
CA LEU A 249 -10.97 -7.95 18.71
C LEU A 249 -11.20 -6.44 18.51
N GLU A 250 -10.67 -5.86 17.43
CA GLU A 250 -10.85 -4.43 17.16
C GLU A 250 -12.31 -4.07 16.88
N LYS A 251 -13.06 -4.88 16.11
CA LYS A 251 -14.49 -4.60 15.89
C LYS A 251 -15.33 -4.84 17.15
N ALA A 252 -14.98 -5.81 18.00
CA ALA A 252 -15.66 -6.00 19.28
C ALA A 252 -15.47 -4.79 20.21
N GLU A 253 -14.25 -4.26 20.33
CA GLU A 253 -13.97 -3.00 21.05
C GLU A 253 -14.77 -1.83 20.50
N HIS A 254 -14.78 -1.62 19.17
CA HIS A 254 -15.52 -0.54 18.52
C HIS A 254 -17.05 -0.65 18.72
N CYS A 255 -17.58 -1.86 18.85
CA CYS A 255 -18.99 -2.10 19.18
C CYS A 255 -19.28 -2.11 20.70
N GLY A 256 -18.29 -1.86 21.56
CA GLY A 256 -18.47 -1.79 23.01
C GLY A 256 -18.59 -3.15 23.72
N ILE A 257 -18.23 -4.25 23.06
CA ILE A 257 -18.22 -5.58 23.68
C ILE A 257 -16.97 -5.70 24.56
N THR A 258 -17.17 -5.78 25.86
CA THR A 258 -16.11 -5.90 26.87
C THR A 258 -16.05 -7.32 27.45
N GLY A 259 -14.96 -7.63 28.17
CA GLY A 259 -14.82 -8.91 28.87
C GLY A 259 -14.70 -10.14 27.96
N ILE A 260 -14.16 -10.01 26.74
CA ILE A 260 -13.87 -11.16 25.88
C ILE A 260 -12.83 -12.04 26.57
N THR A 261 -13.18 -13.30 26.84
CA THR A 261 -12.30 -14.27 27.51
C THR A 261 -11.63 -15.20 26.49
N ARG A 262 -12.36 -15.61 25.44
CA ARG A 262 -11.85 -16.54 24.44
C ARG A 262 -12.40 -16.27 23.04
N VAL A 263 -11.59 -16.54 22.02
CA VAL A 263 -12.02 -16.55 20.61
C VAL A 263 -11.64 -17.89 19.99
N ASN A 264 -12.62 -18.59 19.42
CA ASN A 264 -12.42 -19.85 18.72
C ASN A 264 -12.41 -19.60 17.20
N LEU A 265 -11.28 -19.94 16.57
CA LEU A 265 -11.02 -19.78 15.14
C LEU A 265 -10.84 -21.11 14.40
N THR A 266 -11.05 -22.27 15.05
CA THR A 266 -10.82 -23.60 14.45
C THR A 266 -11.47 -23.72 13.06
N ASP A 267 -12.72 -23.23 12.90
CA ASP A 267 -13.31 -22.96 11.59
C ASP A 267 -13.51 -21.44 11.40
N ARG A 268 -12.94 -20.89 10.32
CA ARG A 268 -13.12 -19.48 9.90
C ARG A 268 -14.58 -19.11 9.53
N PHE A 269 -15.43 -20.11 9.29
CA PHE A 269 -16.84 -19.96 8.94
C PHE A 269 -17.78 -20.21 10.14
N ASP A 270 -17.26 -20.68 11.28
CA ASP A 270 -18.00 -20.85 12.53
C ASP A 270 -17.27 -20.24 13.75
N ILE A 271 -16.85 -18.98 13.58
CA ILE A 271 -16.18 -18.20 14.62
C ILE A 271 -17.14 -18.02 15.80
N SER A 272 -16.63 -18.30 17.00
CA SER A 272 -17.32 -18.06 18.27
C SER A 272 -16.45 -17.26 19.23
N VAL A 273 -17.08 -16.34 19.96
CA VAL A 273 -16.44 -15.47 20.95
C VAL A 273 -17.10 -15.73 22.29
N ASP A 274 -16.31 -16.16 23.28
CA ASP A 274 -16.75 -16.33 24.66
C ASP A 274 -16.45 -15.03 25.43
N CYS A 275 -17.49 -14.43 25.99
CA CYS A 275 -17.44 -13.19 26.78
C CYS A 275 -17.47 -13.49 28.28
N GLY A 276 -17.64 -12.45 29.10
CA GLY A 276 -17.95 -12.59 30.52
C GLY A 276 -19.22 -13.39 30.78
N ASP A 277 -19.41 -13.79 32.04
CA ASP A 277 -20.63 -14.44 32.53
C ASP A 277 -21.06 -15.68 31.72
N ASN A 278 -20.08 -16.41 31.18
CA ASN A 278 -20.26 -17.60 30.32
C ASN A 278 -21.14 -17.36 29.08
N ILE A 279 -21.23 -16.14 28.54
CA ILE A 279 -22.00 -15.87 27.31
C ILE A 279 -21.14 -16.21 26.08
N THR A 280 -21.68 -16.97 25.11
CA THR A 280 -21.00 -17.26 23.83
C THR A 280 -21.73 -16.62 22.66
N LEU A 281 -21.05 -15.77 21.90
CA LEU A 281 -21.49 -15.19 20.65
C LEU A 281 -21.08 -16.10 19.48
N GLN A 282 -22.03 -16.72 18.78
CA GLN A 282 -21.77 -17.47 17.54
C GLN A 282 -21.89 -16.54 16.33
N LEU A 283 -20.76 -16.03 15.84
CA LEU A 283 -20.70 -15.07 14.72
C LEU A 283 -20.84 -15.76 13.35
N GLY A 284 -20.43 -17.02 13.23
CA GLY A 284 -20.27 -17.66 11.92
C GLY A 284 -19.02 -17.12 11.22
N GLY A 285 -19.10 -16.87 9.91
CA GLY A 285 -18.01 -16.22 9.17
C GLY A 285 -17.89 -14.72 9.46
N ILE A 286 -16.70 -14.17 9.21
CA ILE A 286 -16.30 -12.75 9.41
C ILE A 286 -17.16 -11.71 8.65
N ALA A 287 -18.00 -12.14 7.70
CA ALA A 287 -18.91 -11.26 6.97
C ALA A 287 -19.90 -10.56 7.93
N ASP A 288 -20.17 -9.28 7.66
CA ASP A 288 -21.07 -8.40 8.43
C ASP A 288 -20.78 -8.32 9.94
N ILE A 289 -19.52 -8.53 10.36
CA ILE A 289 -19.11 -8.59 11.77
C ILE A 289 -19.46 -7.33 12.56
N ASP A 290 -19.39 -6.14 11.95
CA ASP A 290 -19.84 -4.88 12.55
C ASP A 290 -21.32 -4.93 12.95
N SER A 291 -22.20 -5.35 12.03
CA SER A 291 -23.64 -5.50 12.27
C SER A 291 -23.94 -6.58 13.31
N LYS A 292 -23.16 -7.68 13.30
CA LYS A 292 -23.30 -8.79 14.26
C LYS A 292 -22.91 -8.35 15.67
N PHE A 293 -21.80 -7.63 15.83
CA PHE A 293 -21.38 -7.13 17.13
C PHE A 293 -22.24 -5.97 17.63
N ALA A 294 -22.77 -5.11 16.77
CA ALA A 294 -23.77 -4.12 17.18
C ALA A 294 -25.03 -4.79 17.78
N VAL A 295 -25.58 -5.80 17.10
CA VAL A 295 -26.71 -6.59 17.62
C VAL A 295 -26.33 -7.39 18.86
N GLY A 296 -25.11 -7.96 18.92
CA GLY A 296 -24.59 -8.63 20.10
C GLY A 296 -24.51 -7.71 21.32
N ALA A 297 -23.98 -6.50 21.15
CA ALA A 297 -23.87 -5.48 22.21
C ALA A 297 -25.23 -4.93 22.66
N GLU A 298 -26.26 -4.95 21.81
CA GLU A 298 -27.64 -4.66 22.19
C GLU A 298 -28.23 -5.80 23.04
N VAL A 299 -28.14 -7.05 22.56
CA VAL A 299 -28.68 -8.22 23.29
C VAL A 299 -28.01 -8.43 24.65
N LEU A 300 -26.69 -8.20 24.74
CA LEU A 300 -25.91 -8.28 25.99
C LEU A 300 -26.38 -7.31 27.09
N GLN A 301 -27.20 -6.29 26.78
CA GLN A 301 -27.79 -5.39 27.80
C GLN A 301 -29.04 -5.99 28.49
N TYR A 302 -29.65 -7.02 27.90
CA TYR A 302 -30.93 -7.60 28.35
C TYR A 302 -30.82 -9.06 28.79
N GLU A 303 -29.75 -9.76 28.41
CA GLU A 303 -29.55 -11.19 28.69
C GLU A 303 -28.74 -11.47 29.96
N GLN A 304 -28.87 -12.70 30.46
CA GLN A 304 -28.27 -13.16 31.71
C GLN A 304 -27.13 -14.16 31.44
N ALA A 305 -26.41 -14.51 32.50
CA ALA A 305 -25.27 -15.41 32.43
C ALA A 305 -25.60 -16.79 31.83
N ASN A 306 -24.64 -17.39 31.14
CA ASN A 306 -24.68 -18.72 30.52
C ASN A 306 -25.56 -18.85 29.25
N VAL A 307 -25.74 -17.80 28.46
CA VAL A 307 -26.49 -17.88 27.19
C VAL A 307 -25.57 -18.11 25.97
N THR A 308 -26.10 -18.72 24.91
CA THR A 308 -25.48 -18.79 23.58
C THR A 308 -26.28 -17.94 22.59
N ILE A 309 -25.70 -16.85 22.12
CA ILE A 309 -26.33 -15.89 21.21
C ILE A 309 -25.91 -16.24 19.79
N ASN A 310 -26.85 -16.69 18.95
CA ASN A 310 -26.57 -16.93 17.54
C ASN A 310 -26.72 -15.64 16.73
N LEU A 311 -25.59 -15.18 16.18
CA LEU A 311 -25.45 -13.96 15.38
C LEU A 311 -25.07 -14.28 13.93
N LYS A 312 -25.23 -15.54 13.48
CA LYS A 312 -24.87 -15.95 12.11
C LYS A 312 -25.68 -15.21 11.03
N ASN A 313 -26.86 -14.70 11.39
CA ASN A 313 -27.65 -13.76 10.60
C ASN A 313 -28.07 -12.56 11.46
N PRO A 314 -27.52 -11.35 11.25
CA PRO A 314 -27.79 -10.19 12.10
C PRO A 314 -29.25 -9.71 12.03
N ASN A 315 -30.01 -10.07 10.99
CA ASN A 315 -31.44 -9.73 10.89
C ASN A 315 -32.35 -10.66 11.71
N LYS A 316 -31.81 -11.73 12.32
CA LYS A 316 -32.53 -12.70 13.16
C LYS A 316 -31.62 -13.25 14.28
N PRO A 317 -31.17 -12.42 15.24
CA PRO A 317 -30.47 -12.93 16.42
C PRO A 317 -31.34 -13.99 17.13
N SER A 318 -30.70 -15.05 17.62
CA SER A 318 -31.41 -16.15 18.30
C SER A 318 -30.64 -16.61 19.53
N ALA A 319 -31.13 -16.27 20.71
CA ALA A 319 -30.57 -16.74 21.97
C ALA A 319 -31.04 -18.14 22.33
N LYS A 320 -30.17 -18.88 23.04
CA LYS A 320 -30.47 -20.18 23.66
C LYS A 320 -29.68 -20.32 24.95
N ASP A 321 -30.35 -20.63 26.04
CA ASP A 321 -29.70 -20.95 27.30
C ASP A 321 -28.73 -22.13 27.12
N LYS A 322 -27.51 -22.02 27.67
CA LYS A 322 -26.68 -23.22 27.83
C LYS A 322 -27.32 -24.04 28.93
N ILE A 323 -27.72 -25.26 28.60
CA ILE A 323 -28.16 -26.23 29.59
C ILE A 323 -26.95 -26.53 30.47
N VAL A 324 -26.87 -25.86 31.63
CA VAL A 324 -25.88 -26.18 32.65
C VAL A 324 -26.26 -27.55 33.19
N SER A 325 -25.56 -28.57 32.71
CA SER A 325 -25.62 -29.93 33.23
C SER A 325 -25.02 -29.97 34.63
N VAL A 326 -25.77 -29.44 35.60
CA VAL A 326 -25.49 -29.61 37.02
C VAL A 326 -25.50 -31.11 37.27
N ALA A 327 -24.32 -31.69 37.45
CA ALA A 327 -24.18 -33.05 37.90
C ALA A 327 -24.82 -33.14 39.28
N LEU A 328 -26.05 -33.67 39.34
CA LEU A 328 -26.77 -33.88 40.58
C LEU A 328 -25.84 -34.68 41.53
N PRO A 329 -25.61 -34.21 42.76
CA PRO A 329 -24.85 -35.00 43.73
C PRO A 329 -25.56 -36.34 43.90
N SER A 330 -24.83 -37.43 43.67
CA SER A 330 -25.39 -38.77 43.67
C SER A 330 -26.01 -39.08 45.03
N LEU A 331 -27.34 -39.13 45.08
CA LEU A 331 -28.09 -39.53 46.26
C LEU A 331 -27.84 -41.02 46.51
N ASN A 332 -26.80 -41.32 47.31
CA ASN A 332 -26.62 -42.64 47.90
C ASN A 332 -27.82 -42.90 48.84
N GLY A 333 -28.80 -43.64 48.34
CA GLY A 333 -30.00 -43.98 49.09
C GLY A 333 -29.70 -45.00 50.20
N THR A 334 -30.33 -44.82 51.36
CA THR A 334 -30.37 -45.86 52.41
C THR A 334 -31.73 -45.78 53.13
N ALA A 335 -32.75 -46.32 52.47
CA ALA A 335 -34.08 -46.65 52.99
C ALA A 335 -34.79 -47.50 51.92
N GLU A 336 -35.57 -48.55 52.21
CA GLU A 336 -35.66 -49.43 53.39
C GLU A 336 -36.41 -50.72 52.93
N SER A 337 -36.78 -51.64 53.84
CA SER A 337 -37.38 -52.96 53.55
C SER A 337 -36.36 -53.99 52.98
N THR A 338 -36.47 -55.30 53.21
CA THR A 338 -37.65 -56.11 53.63
C THR A 338 -37.33 -57.03 54.82
N ALA A 339 -38.37 -57.61 55.42
CA ALA A 339 -38.34 -58.29 56.72
C ALA A 339 -38.07 -59.81 56.70
N GLU A 340 -38.01 -60.37 57.92
CA GLU A 340 -38.47 -61.72 58.33
C GLU A 340 -37.54 -62.94 58.11
N ALA A 341 -36.80 -63.30 59.17
CA ALA A 341 -36.40 -64.67 59.52
C ALA A 341 -36.12 -64.76 61.04
N ALA A 342 -36.36 -65.93 61.67
CA ALA A 342 -36.24 -66.12 63.12
C ALA A 342 -34.89 -66.71 63.57
N GLY A 343 -34.43 -66.38 64.79
CA GLY A 343 -33.14 -66.85 65.34
C GLY A 343 -32.96 -66.60 66.85
N THR A 344 -33.31 -67.61 67.64
CA THR A 344 -33.26 -67.80 69.11
C THR A 344 -31.98 -67.37 69.87
N SER A 345 -32.11 -67.14 71.19
CA SER A 345 -31.06 -67.13 72.27
C SER A 345 -30.00 -66.02 72.27
N GLU A 346 -29.35 -65.62 73.39
CA GLU A 346 -29.64 -65.61 74.86
C GLU A 346 -28.55 -64.72 75.53
N PRO A 347 -28.78 -63.99 76.66
CA PRO A 347 -27.85 -62.94 77.10
C PRO A 347 -26.83 -63.35 78.20
N ALA A 348 -25.55 -63.12 77.93
CA ALA A 348 -24.44 -62.92 78.88
C ALA A 348 -23.30 -62.17 78.13
N GLU A 349 -22.44 -61.35 78.73
CA GLU A 349 -22.27 -60.97 80.15
C GLU A 349 -21.91 -59.48 80.25
#